data_AF-A0AAN6R3I7-F1
#
_entry.id   AF-A0AAN6R3I7-F1
#
_cell.length_a   1.000
_cell.length_b   1.000
_cell.length_c   1.000
_cell.angle_alpha   90.00
_cell.angle_beta   90.00
_cell.angle_gamma   90.00
#
_symmetry.space_group_name_H-M   'P 1'
#
loop_
_entity.id
_entity.type
_entity.pdbx_description
1 polymer ?
#
loop_
_entity_poly.entity_id
_entity_poly.type
_entity_poly.pdbx_seq_one_letter_code
_entity_poly.pdbx_strand_id
1 'polypeptide(L)'
;MPSASLAPSKITKTTLSTLLSLYPHTIREVYKSKLLSKAASKTGKKPPAGKKPTTAAAAKDSENAIKKDLEEFLQLDKLRYEIIPTAVLGRIEAGVGLNAEDDGGDGERPRKRAKTGSKKSPSASKASGPFLEKEEIVQLMDWKLKHGSHRPALLGMIRSNPEPLVRSTTSLAFSQLQTAPSSSTNDDDDDDDGDDAFPATPLETLTGPLRGVGPATASLFLSIAPSSSSYSNRTPNSAAGNDMDINAAPFFSDELFYWLCAGRYPELEKGEGTGEGKAKAAPPVKIKYNMKEYRQLWEAVRELRGRVNGGWSVGDEEGEGEREERRNFSVLDVERVAFVIGHIDVSGYVDGGEGEVSA
;
A
#
# COMPACT_ATOMS: atom_id res chain seq x y z
N MET A 1 -10.13 32.53 -1.77
CA MET A 1 -9.34 31.69 -0.84
C MET A 1 -8.04 31.30 -1.52
N PRO A 2 -6.91 31.17 -0.81
CA PRO A 2 -5.68 30.66 -1.43
C PRO A 2 -5.89 29.21 -1.90
N SER A 3 -5.39 28.91 -3.10
CA SER A 3 -5.33 27.56 -3.69
C SER A 3 -4.76 26.53 -2.70
N ALA A 4 -5.35 25.34 -2.66
CA ALA A 4 -4.93 24.28 -1.74
C ALA A 4 -3.61 23.66 -2.21
N SER A 5 -2.54 23.80 -1.42
CA SER A 5 -1.22 23.28 -1.80
C SER A 5 -1.16 21.74 -1.78
N LEU A 6 -0.71 21.14 -2.88
CA LEU A 6 -0.43 19.70 -2.99
C LEU A 6 0.99 19.30 -2.54
N ALA A 7 1.84 20.28 -2.20
CA ALA A 7 3.18 20.03 -1.71
C ALA A 7 3.17 19.24 -0.38
N PRO A 8 3.93 18.14 -0.22
CA PRO A 8 3.92 17.32 1.01
C PRO A 8 4.19 18.08 2.29
N SER A 9 5.01 19.14 2.24
CA SER A 9 5.33 19.99 3.40
C SER A 9 4.22 20.98 3.78
N LYS A 10 3.27 21.24 2.88
CA LYS A 10 2.23 22.27 3.05
C LYS A 10 0.79 21.73 2.97
N ILE A 11 0.61 20.50 2.50
CA ILE A 11 -0.71 19.89 2.34
C ILE A 11 -1.40 19.76 3.70
N THR A 12 -2.67 20.16 3.77
CA THR A 12 -3.48 20.19 4.99
C THR A 12 -4.27 18.89 5.16
N LYS A 13 -4.79 18.63 6.37
CA LYS A 13 -5.70 17.50 6.62
C LYS A 13 -6.95 17.57 5.73
N THR A 14 -7.54 18.75 5.58
CA THR A 14 -8.73 18.98 4.75
C THR A 14 -8.46 18.64 3.28
N THR A 15 -7.31 19.05 2.74
CA THR A 15 -6.91 18.70 1.38
C THR A 15 -6.68 17.18 1.24
N LEU A 16 -6.04 16.53 2.22
CA LEU A 16 -5.88 15.07 2.23
C LEU A 16 -7.23 14.33 2.26
N SER A 17 -8.16 14.73 3.13
CA SER A 17 -9.52 14.15 3.20
C SER A 17 -10.26 14.32 1.88
N THR A 18 -10.17 15.50 1.26
CA THR A 18 -10.78 15.79 -0.04
C THR A 18 -10.22 14.88 -1.12
N LEU A 19 -8.89 14.83 -1.29
CA LEU A 19 -8.24 13.99 -2.29
C LEU A 19 -8.56 12.51 -2.07
N LEU A 20 -8.57 12.05 -0.83
CA LEU A 20 -8.90 10.67 -0.50
C LEU A 20 -10.33 10.30 -0.88
N SER A 21 -11.29 11.23 -0.73
CA SER A 21 -12.67 11.02 -1.18
C SER A 21 -12.81 10.84 -2.69
N LEU A 22 -11.86 11.39 -3.47
CA LEU A 22 -11.82 11.28 -4.93
C LEU A 22 -11.21 9.97 -5.42
N TYR A 23 -10.57 9.19 -4.55
CA TYR A 23 -9.89 7.95 -4.94
C TYR A 23 -10.78 6.97 -5.71
N PRO A 24 -12.02 6.63 -5.27
CA PRO A 24 -12.87 5.68 -5.98
C PRO A 24 -13.28 6.12 -7.39
N HIS A 25 -13.44 7.43 -7.60
CA HIS A 25 -13.71 7.99 -8.92
C HIS A 25 -12.45 7.94 -9.80
N THR A 26 -11.32 8.40 -9.25
CA THR A 26 -10.04 8.51 -9.97
C THR A 26 -9.58 7.15 -10.49
N ILE A 27 -9.58 6.11 -9.64
CA ILE A 27 -9.16 4.76 -10.02
C ILE A 27 -10.01 4.19 -11.16
N ARG A 28 -11.32 4.46 -11.13
CA ARG A 28 -12.27 4.04 -12.15
C ARG A 28 -11.97 4.70 -13.50
N GLU A 29 -11.83 6.02 -13.54
CA GLU A 29 -11.59 6.75 -14.79
C GLU A 29 -10.20 6.46 -15.38
N VAL A 30 -9.16 6.36 -14.54
CA VAL A 30 -7.81 5.96 -14.98
C VAL A 30 -7.84 4.59 -15.64
N TYR A 31 -8.46 3.59 -15.01
CA TYR A 31 -8.46 2.23 -15.56
C TYR A 31 -9.35 2.09 -16.79
N LYS A 32 -10.52 2.75 -16.79
CA LYS A 32 -11.40 2.84 -17.96
C LYS A 32 -10.68 3.47 -19.16
N SER A 33 -9.93 4.55 -18.95
CA SER A 33 -9.10 5.19 -19.99
C SER A 33 -8.02 4.23 -20.53
N LYS A 34 -7.36 3.47 -19.65
CA LYS A 34 -6.40 2.41 -20.04
C LYS A 34 -7.06 1.33 -20.90
N LEU A 35 -8.26 0.87 -20.54
CA LEU A 35 -9.00 -0.15 -21.32
C LEU A 35 -9.44 0.37 -22.69
N LEU A 36 -9.94 1.61 -22.76
CA LEU A 36 -10.30 2.27 -24.02
C LEU A 36 -9.09 2.42 -24.94
N SER A 37 -7.95 2.86 -24.41
CA SER A 37 -6.69 2.97 -25.14
C SER A 37 -6.20 1.61 -25.66
N LYS A 38 -6.33 0.56 -24.84
CA LYS A 38 -6.01 -0.82 -25.24
C LYS A 38 -6.96 -1.36 -26.32
N ALA A 39 -8.24 -1.00 -26.29
CA ALA A 39 -9.20 -1.37 -27.33
C ALA A 39 -8.90 -0.66 -28.66
N ALA A 40 -8.58 0.64 -28.61
CA ALA A 40 -8.22 1.44 -29.80
C ALA A 40 -6.92 0.96 -30.47
N SER A 41 -5.90 0.55 -29.69
CA SER A 41 -4.66 0.02 -30.27
C SER A 41 -4.82 -1.33 -30.99
N LYS A 42 -5.82 -2.14 -30.61
CA LYS A 42 -6.14 -3.41 -31.28
C LYS A 42 -6.83 -3.22 -32.63
N THR A 43 -7.59 -2.14 -32.81
CA THR A 43 -8.30 -1.84 -34.07
C THR A 43 -7.41 -1.17 -35.12
N GLY A 44 -6.22 -0.68 -34.76
CA GLY A 44 -5.23 -0.10 -35.68
C GLY A 44 -4.46 -1.08 -36.57
N LYS A 45 -4.65 -2.41 -36.42
CA LYS A 45 -4.12 -3.38 -37.39
C LYS A 45 -4.98 -3.33 -38.66
N LYS A 46 -4.37 -2.81 -39.75
CA LYS A 46 -4.94 -2.65 -41.10
C LYS A 46 -5.91 -3.80 -41.43
N PRO A 47 -7.21 -3.53 -41.66
CA PRO A 47 -8.14 -4.59 -42.04
C PRO A 47 -7.73 -5.15 -43.40
N PRO A 48 -7.85 -6.47 -43.64
CA PRO A 48 -7.84 -6.97 -45.01
C PRO A 48 -8.95 -6.24 -45.77
N ALA A 49 -8.60 -5.65 -46.91
CA ALA A 49 -9.51 -4.86 -47.72
C ALA A 49 -10.79 -5.66 -47.99
N GLY A 50 -11.95 -5.20 -47.48
CA GLY A 50 -13.24 -5.77 -47.88
C GLY A 50 -14.34 -5.93 -46.83
N LYS A 51 -14.15 -5.64 -45.53
CA LYS A 51 -15.28 -5.71 -44.56
C LYS A 51 -15.34 -4.49 -43.65
N LYS A 52 -16.36 -3.64 -43.87
CA LYS A 52 -16.82 -2.65 -42.89
C LYS A 52 -17.35 -3.38 -41.64
N PRO A 53 -16.84 -3.15 -40.43
CA PRO A 53 -17.54 -3.53 -39.22
C PRO A 53 -18.35 -2.31 -38.76
N THR A 54 -19.61 -2.22 -39.17
CA THR A 54 -20.54 -1.23 -38.65
C THR A 54 -21.85 -1.91 -38.31
N THR A 55 -21.88 -2.63 -37.20
CA THR A 55 -23.14 -3.01 -36.54
C THR A 55 -23.09 -2.52 -35.09
N ALA A 56 -24.18 -1.88 -34.64
CA ALA A 56 -24.32 -1.38 -33.27
C ALA A 56 -24.11 -2.48 -32.21
N ALA A 57 -24.33 -3.75 -32.59
CA ALA A 57 -24.04 -4.93 -31.77
C ALA A 57 -22.55 -5.05 -31.41
N ALA A 58 -21.63 -4.88 -32.36
CA ALA A 58 -20.19 -5.00 -32.09
C ALA A 58 -19.66 -3.89 -31.17
N ALA A 59 -20.22 -2.68 -31.27
CA ALA A 59 -19.91 -1.59 -30.35
C ALA A 59 -20.39 -1.91 -28.92
N LYS A 60 -21.62 -2.41 -28.79
CA LYS A 60 -22.21 -2.80 -27.50
C LYS A 60 -21.46 -3.95 -26.83
N ASP A 61 -21.01 -4.94 -27.59
CA ASP A 61 -20.20 -6.05 -27.07
C ASP A 61 -18.84 -5.57 -26.55
N SER A 62 -18.21 -4.63 -27.26
CA SER A 62 -16.94 -4.03 -26.82
C SER A 62 -17.09 -3.20 -25.54
N GLU A 63 -18.19 -2.46 -25.40
CA GLU A 63 -18.49 -1.68 -24.20
C GLU A 63 -18.75 -2.59 -23.00
N ASN A 64 -19.49 -3.68 -23.19
CA ASN A 64 -19.74 -4.68 -22.15
C ASN A 64 -18.45 -5.36 -21.69
N ALA A 65 -17.54 -5.67 -22.62
CA ALA A 65 -16.23 -6.23 -22.27
C ALA A 65 -15.40 -5.24 -21.44
N ILE A 66 -15.38 -3.95 -21.81
CA ILE A 66 -14.67 -2.91 -21.04
C ILE A 66 -15.28 -2.77 -19.63
N LYS A 67 -16.61 -2.77 -19.50
CA LYS A 67 -17.28 -2.71 -18.19
C LYS A 67 -16.92 -3.91 -17.32
N LYS A 68 -16.90 -5.11 -17.90
CA LYS A 68 -16.50 -6.33 -17.19
C LYS A 68 -15.05 -6.27 -16.72
N ASP A 69 -14.11 -5.94 -17.61
CA ASP A 69 -12.68 -5.83 -17.28
C ASP A 69 -12.44 -4.75 -16.20
N LEU A 70 -13.20 -3.64 -16.25
CA LEU A 70 -13.16 -2.58 -15.24
C LEU A 70 -13.63 -3.10 -13.87
N GLU A 71 -14.77 -3.80 -13.83
CA GLU A 71 -15.27 -4.36 -12.57
C GLU A 71 -14.30 -5.39 -11.98
N GLU A 72 -13.74 -6.27 -12.81
CA GLU A 72 -12.71 -7.23 -12.35
C GLU A 72 -11.50 -6.54 -11.74
N PHE A 73 -11.10 -5.39 -12.27
CA PHE A 73 -10.02 -4.61 -11.70
C PHE A 73 -10.40 -3.91 -10.39
N LEU A 74 -11.60 -3.32 -10.30
CA LEU A 74 -12.07 -2.72 -9.06
C LEU A 74 -12.19 -3.75 -7.93
N GLN A 75 -12.55 -4.99 -8.26
CA GLN A 75 -12.52 -6.10 -7.29
C GLN A 75 -11.08 -6.43 -6.83
N LEU A 76 -10.10 -6.38 -7.72
CA LEU A 76 -8.69 -6.56 -7.33
C LEU A 76 -8.18 -5.41 -6.44
N ASP A 77 -8.61 -4.19 -6.72
CA ASP A 77 -8.25 -3.02 -5.91
C ASP A 77 -8.85 -3.11 -4.49
N LYS A 78 -10.14 -3.45 -4.41
CA LYS A 78 -10.80 -3.77 -3.14
C LYS A 78 -10.09 -4.91 -2.40
N LEU A 79 -9.66 -5.93 -3.15
CA LEU A 79 -8.96 -7.06 -2.58
C LEU A 79 -7.64 -6.66 -1.91
N ARG A 80 -6.86 -5.78 -2.55
CA ARG A 80 -5.63 -5.24 -1.98
C ARG A 80 -5.88 -4.47 -0.69
N TYR A 81 -6.81 -3.51 -0.72
CA TYR A 81 -6.93 -2.53 0.36
C TYR A 81 -7.87 -2.95 1.50
N GLU A 82 -8.78 -3.89 1.28
CA GLU A 82 -9.81 -4.26 2.26
C GLU A 82 -9.80 -5.75 2.57
N ILE A 83 -9.90 -6.60 1.54
CA ILE A 83 -10.17 -8.04 1.74
C ILE A 83 -8.95 -8.75 2.33
N ILE A 84 -7.76 -8.62 1.71
CA ILE A 84 -6.55 -9.30 2.22
C ILE A 84 -6.16 -8.76 3.60
N PRO A 85 -6.06 -7.44 3.85
CA PRO A 85 -5.74 -6.93 5.19
C PRO A 85 -6.69 -7.49 6.27
N THR A 86 -8.00 -7.53 5.97
CA THR A 86 -9.00 -8.10 6.89
C THR A 86 -8.83 -9.61 7.08
N ALA A 87 -8.52 -10.36 6.03
CA ALA A 87 -8.28 -11.80 6.11
C ALA A 87 -7.02 -12.12 6.93
N VAL A 88 -5.94 -11.35 6.74
CA VAL A 88 -4.70 -11.48 7.51
C VAL A 88 -4.94 -11.18 8.99
N LEU A 89 -5.75 -10.16 9.31
CA LEU A 89 -6.19 -9.87 10.67
C LEU A 89 -7.02 -11.01 11.26
N GLY A 90 -8.00 -11.55 10.53
CA GLY A 90 -8.82 -12.66 10.99
C GLY A 90 -8.03 -13.94 11.29
N ARG A 91 -6.92 -14.19 10.58
CA ARG A 91 -6.01 -15.33 10.85
C ARG A 91 -5.32 -15.22 12.20
N ILE A 92 -5.04 -14.01 12.66
CA ILE A 92 -4.48 -13.77 13.99
C ILE A 92 -5.50 -14.22 15.04
N GLU A 93 -6.75 -13.78 14.93
CA GLU A 93 -7.82 -14.11 15.89
C GLU A 93 -8.10 -15.61 15.93
N ALA A 94 -8.14 -16.28 14.78
CA ALA A 94 -8.32 -17.72 14.69
C ALA A 94 -7.15 -18.53 15.28
N GLY A 95 -5.92 -18.01 15.21
CA GLY A 95 -4.72 -18.63 15.79
C GLY A 95 -4.66 -18.52 17.32
N VAL A 96 -5.18 -17.42 17.89
CA VAL A 96 -5.23 -17.21 19.35
C VAL A 96 -6.27 -18.13 20.01
N GLY A 97 -7.40 -18.41 19.34
CA GLY A 97 -8.47 -19.27 19.88
C GLY A 97 -8.14 -20.76 20.02
N LEU A 98 -7.00 -21.24 19.48
CA LEU A 98 -6.58 -22.65 19.54
C LEU A 98 -5.49 -22.93 20.58
N ASN A 99 -4.96 -21.90 21.25
CA ASN A 99 -3.90 -22.05 22.26
C ASN A 99 -4.41 -21.93 23.71
N ALA A 100 -5.74 -21.87 23.92
CA ALA A 100 -6.34 -21.65 25.24
C ALA A 100 -6.84 -22.93 25.96
N GLU A 101 -6.72 -24.11 25.33
CA GLU A 101 -7.13 -25.38 25.95
C GLU A 101 -6.10 -26.47 25.63
N ASP A 102 -5.06 -26.61 26.45
CA ASP A 102 -4.46 -27.90 26.87
C ASP A 102 -3.20 -27.63 27.73
N ASP A 103 -3.39 -27.34 29.03
CA ASP A 103 -2.37 -27.60 30.05
C ASP A 103 -3.05 -28.26 31.25
N GLY A 104 -3.08 -29.59 31.24
CA GLY A 104 -3.70 -30.36 32.31
C GLY A 104 -3.70 -31.85 32.04
N GLY A 105 -2.53 -32.49 31.99
CA GLY A 105 -2.43 -33.93 31.78
C GLY A 105 -1.09 -34.53 32.14
N ASP A 106 -0.77 -34.53 33.44
CA ASP A 106 0.37 -35.23 34.03
C ASP A 106 0.19 -36.76 33.86
N GLY A 107 1.20 -37.45 33.32
CA GLY A 107 1.12 -38.88 32.97
C GLY A 107 2.48 -39.50 32.63
N GLU A 108 3.08 -40.14 33.62
CA GLU A 108 4.38 -40.82 33.61
C GLU A 108 4.58 -41.93 32.54
N ARG A 109 5.74 -41.84 31.84
CA ARG A 109 6.69 -42.92 31.41
C ARG A 109 6.21 -44.06 30.46
N PRO A 110 7.10 -44.84 29.79
CA PRO A 110 8.55 -44.97 29.96
C PRO A 110 9.43 -44.84 28.69
N ARG A 111 10.73 -44.62 28.95
CA ARG A 111 11.84 -44.47 28.00
C ARG A 111 12.16 -45.78 27.26
N LYS A 112 12.22 -45.74 25.92
CA LYS A 112 13.00 -46.68 25.11
C LYS A 112 13.90 -45.92 24.13
N ARG A 113 15.20 -46.17 24.23
CA ARG A 113 16.25 -45.67 23.33
C ARG A 113 16.10 -46.33 21.97
N ALA A 114 16.07 -45.54 20.91
CA ALA A 114 16.46 -45.97 19.57
C ALA A 114 17.27 -44.85 18.92
N LYS A 115 18.41 -45.23 18.36
CA LYS A 115 19.45 -44.38 17.79
C LYS A 115 19.48 -44.67 16.30
N THR A 116 18.97 -43.77 15.46
CA THR A 116 19.23 -43.77 14.01
C THR A 116 19.07 -42.35 13.47
N GLY A 117 20.08 -41.91 12.71
CA GLY A 117 20.16 -40.55 12.19
C GLY A 117 19.05 -40.22 11.21
N SER A 118 18.60 -38.97 11.24
CA SER A 118 17.80 -38.38 10.18
C SER A 118 18.08 -36.89 10.12
N LYS A 119 18.35 -36.44 8.89
CA LYS A 119 18.52 -35.04 8.49
C LYS A 119 17.43 -34.18 9.13
N LYS A 120 17.86 -33.11 9.79
CA LYS A 120 17.01 -32.09 10.41
C LYS A 120 16.24 -31.34 9.32
N SER A 121 15.10 -31.88 8.93
CA SER A 121 13.99 -31.12 8.36
C SER A 121 13.61 -30.04 9.38
N PRO A 122 13.48 -28.75 9.01
CA PRO A 122 12.88 -27.79 9.92
C PRO A 122 11.42 -28.20 10.09
N SER A 123 11.10 -28.70 11.28
CA SER A 123 9.75 -28.99 11.71
C SER A 123 8.87 -27.78 11.43
N ALA A 124 7.78 -28.00 10.69
CA ALA A 124 6.68 -27.06 10.55
C ALA A 124 6.04 -26.82 11.93
N SER A 125 6.69 -26.00 12.75
CA SER A 125 6.03 -25.32 13.85
C SER A 125 4.89 -24.52 13.23
N LYS A 126 3.65 -24.86 13.61
CA LYS A 126 2.43 -24.12 13.29
C LYS A 126 2.75 -22.62 13.36
N ALA A 127 2.78 -21.94 12.21
CA ALA A 127 3.06 -20.51 12.16
C ALA A 127 1.88 -19.80 12.83
N SER A 128 2.02 -19.54 14.13
CA SER A 128 1.06 -18.77 14.92
C SER A 128 1.37 -17.29 14.68
N GLY A 129 0.73 -16.70 13.68
CA GLY A 129 0.94 -15.29 13.32
C GLY A 129 0.26 -14.94 12.00
N PRO A 130 0.21 -13.64 11.63
CA PRO A 130 -0.32 -13.21 10.35
C PRO A 130 0.57 -13.74 9.21
N PHE A 131 -0.04 -14.11 8.09
CA PHE A 131 0.68 -14.53 6.87
C PHE A 131 -0.20 -14.33 5.64
N LEU A 132 0.43 -14.32 4.46
CA LEU A 132 -0.27 -14.32 3.17
C LEU A 132 -0.36 -15.75 2.61
N GLU A 133 -1.47 -16.03 1.94
CA GLU A 133 -1.66 -17.22 1.14
C GLU A 133 -1.03 -17.06 -0.25
N LYS A 134 -0.77 -18.19 -0.92
CA LYS A 134 -0.20 -18.19 -2.26
C LYS A 134 -1.09 -17.44 -3.26
N GLU A 135 -2.39 -17.69 -3.21
CA GLU A 135 -3.37 -17.06 -4.09
C GLU A 135 -3.40 -15.55 -3.87
N GLU A 136 -3.25 -15.09 -2.62
CA GLU A 136 -3.21 -13.67 -2.26
C GLU A 136 -1.98 -12.97 -2.84
N ILE A 137 -0.77 -13.57 -2.73
CA ILE A 137 0.42 -12.96 -3.35
C ILE A 137 0.34 -12.95 -4.88
N VAL A 138 -0.36 -13.90 -5.49
CA VAL A 138 -0.62 -13.92 -6.95
C VAL A 138 -1.58 -12.79 -7.32
N GLN A 139 -2.65 -12.58 -6.56
CA GLN A 139 -3.62 -11.51 -6.79
C GLN A 139 -3.00 -10.12 -6.58
N LEU A 140 -2.19 -9.94 -5.53
CA LEU A 140 -1.42 -8.71 -5.31
C LEU A 140 -0.46 -8.42 -6.47
N MET A 141 0.17 -9.47 -7.02
CA MET A 141 1.02 -9.32 -8.19
C MET A 141 0.22 -8.95 -9.45
N ASP A 142 -0.96 -9.55 -9.67
CA ASP A 142 -1.83 -9.17 -10.80
C ASP A 142 -2.31 -7.73 -10.68
N TRP A 143 -2.76 -7.32 -9.49
CA TRP A 143 -3.12 -5.94 -9.19
C TRP A 143 -1.95 -4.98 -9.50
N LYS A 144 -0.74 -5.29 -9.04
CA LYS A 144 0.47 -4.48 -9.29
C LYS A 144 0.77 -4.35 -10.79
N LEU A 145 0.65 -5.42 -11.56
CA LEU A 145 0.91 -5.40 -13.00
C LEU A 145 -0.16 -4.65 -13.80
N LYS A 146 -1.40 -4.57 -13.29
CA LYS A 146 -2.47 -3.74 -13.87
C LYS A 146 -2.30 -2.26 -13.55
N HIS A 147 -1.70 -1.93 -12.40
CA HIS A 147 -1.34 -0.55 -12.05
C HIS A 147 -0.11 -0.04 -12.79
N GLY A 148 0.99 -0.80 -12.78
CA GLY A 148 2.29 -0.39 -13.29
C GLY A 148 2.67 -0.98 -14.64
N SER A 149 3.97 -1.21 -14.83
CA SER A 149 4.54 -1.76 -16.06
C SER A 149 4.19 -3.25 -16.23
N HIS A 150 3.62 -3.61 -17.40
CA HIS A 150 3.25 -4.98 -17.71
C HIS A 150 4.48 -5.89 -17.88
N ARG A 151 4.70 -6.79 -16.91
CA ARG A 151 5.81 -7.76 -16.89
C ARG A 151 5.29 -9.18 -16.64
N PRO A 152 4.73 -9.84 -17.67
CA PRO A 152 3.98 -11.09 -17.50
C PRO A 152 4.84 -12.26 -16.98
N ALA A 153 6.16 -12.24 -17.23
CA ALA A 153 7.09 -13.24 -16.71
C ALA A 153 7.14 -13.29 -15.17
N LEU A 154 6.86 -12.17 -14.50
CA LEU A 154 6.86 -12.11 -13.03
C LEU A 154 5.72 -12.93 -12.42
N LEU A 155 4.54 -12.99 -13.07
CA LEU A 155 3.42 -13.80 -12.59
C LEU A 155 3.77 -15.30 -12.59
N GLY A 156 4.47 -15.77 -13.61
CA GLY A 156 4.94 -17.16 -13.68
C GLY A 156 5.87 -17.51 -12.53
N MET A 157 6.76 -16.59 -12.15
CA MET A 157 7.66 -16.78 -11.01
C MET A 157 6.91 -16.80 -9.69
N ILE A 158 5.99 -15.86 -9.45
CA ILE A 158 5.21 -15.81 -8.21
C ILE A 158 4.39 -17.09 -8.01
N ARG A 159 3.73 -17.58 -9.08
CA ARG A 159 2.95 -18.84 -9.06
C ARG A 159 3.79 -20.09 -8.77
N SER A 160 5.10 -20.04 -9.02
CA SER A 160 6.00 -21.16 -8.78
C SER A 160 6.44 -21.30 -7.31
N ASN A 161 6.15 -20.32 -6.45
CA ASN A 161 6.48 -20.42 -5.04
C ASN A 161 5.61 -21.48 -4.33
N PRO A 162 6.19 -22.37 -3.50
CA PRO A 162 5.42 -23.32 -2.70
C PRO A 162 4.61 -22.62 -1.60
N GLU A 163 3.37 -23.06 -1.37
CA GLU A 163 2.49 -22.50 -0.32
C GLU A 163 3.15 -22.46 1.08
N PRO A 164 3.81 -23.54 1.57
CA PRO A 164 4.45 -23.50 2.89
C PRO A 164 5.56 -22.45 2.99
N LEU A 165 6.29 -22.23 1.88
CA LEU A 165 7.32 -21.19 1.82
C LEU A 165 6.70 -19.80 1.90
N VAL A 166 5.64 -19.54 1.12
CA VAL A 166 4.93 -18.25 1.16
C VAL A 166 4.45 -17.93 2.58
N ARG A 167 3.76 -18.87 3.24
CA ARG A 167 3.24 -18.66 4.60
C ARG A 167 4.36 -18.39 5.60
N SER A 168 5.38 -19.25 5.65
CA SER A 168 6.49 -19.12 6.60
C SER A 168 7.29 -17.84 6.39
N THR A 169 7.61 -17.49 5.14
CA THR A 169 8.39 -16.29 4.81
C THR A 169 7.61 -15.00 5.09
N THR A 170 6.33 -14.94 4.73
CA THR A 170 5.51 -13.74 5.00
C THR A 170 5.20 -13.58 6.47
N SER A 171 4.97 -14.68 7.20
CA SER A 171 4.82 -14.66 8.66
C SER A 171 6.06 -14.11 9.35
N LEU A 172 7.24 -14.61 8.99
CA LEU A 172 8.50 -14.13 9.54
C LEU A 172 8.73 -12.64 9.25
N ALA A 173 8.47 -12.20 8.02
CA ALA A 173 8.63 -10.80 7.65
C ALA A 173 7.65 -9.88 8.41
N PHE A 174 6.40 -10.31 8.61
CA PHE A 174 5.43 -9.53 9.39
C PHE A 174 5.82 -9.44 10.87
N SER A 175 6.30 -10.53 11.47
CA SER A 175 6.82 -10.50 12.84
C SER A 175 8.03 -9.56 12.97
N GLN A 176 8.99 -9.62 12.03
CA GLN A 176 10.15 -8.73 12.02
C GLN A 176 9.76 -7.26 11.91
N LEU A 177 8.75 -6.93 11.09
CA LEU A 177 8.23 -5.56 10.95
C LEU A 177 7.62 -5.05 12.25
N GLN A 178 6.93 -5.92 13.00
CA GLN A 178 6.30 -5.57 14.28
C GLN A 178 7.33 -5.42 15.40
N THR A 179 8.41 -6.19 15.39
CA THR A 179 9.48 -6.13 16.40
C THR A 179 10.55 -5.08 16.13
N ALA A 180 10.49 -4.39 14.99
CA ALA A 180 11.43 -3.34 14.63
C ALA A 180 11.50 -2.11 15.58
N PRO A 181 10.54 -1.77 16.48
CA PRO A 181 10.60 -0.51 17.22
C PRO A 181 11.10 -0.64 18.67
N SER A 182 12.24 -1.30 18.93
CA SER A 182 12.76 -1.41 20.32
C SER A 182 14.29 -1.52 20.46
N SER A 183 15.09 -0.84 19.64
CA SER A 183 16.52 -0.59 19.95
C SER A 183 16.77 0.80 20.54
N SER A 184 15.75 1.53 21.02
CA SER A 184 15.98 2.74 21.82
C SER A 184 15.98 2.41 23.31
N THR A 185 17.14 2.10 23.88
CA THR A 185 17.69 2.68 25.12
C THR A 185 18.89 1.84 25.55
N ASN A 186 20.07 2.41 25.31
CA ASN A 186 21.32 2.35 26.07
C ASN A 186 22.46 2.29 25.06
N ASP A 187 23.00 3.45 24.69
CA ASP A 187 24.41 3.77 24.96
C ASP A 187 24.76 5.13 24.35
N ASP A 188 25.54 5.89 25.12
CA ASP A 188 26.01 7.24 24.89
C ASP A 188 27.05 7.31 23.76
N ASP A 189 26.69 7.00 22.52
CA ASP A 189 27.59 7.17 21.35
C ASP A 189 26.95 8.04 20.25
N ASP A 190 27.58 9.21 20.05
CA ASP A 190 27.11 10.41 19.34
C ASP A 190 27.23 10.33 17.80
N ASP A 191 27.10 9.15 17.19
CA ASP A 191 27.35 8.95 15.75
C ASP A 191 26.43 7.91 15.05
N ASP A 192 25.22 7.63 15.56
CA ASP A 192 24.31 6.66 14.90
C ASP A 192 23.29 7.31 13.94
N ASP A 193 23.42 6.91 12.68
CA ASP A 193 22.86 7.50 11.46
C ASP A 193 21.38 7.09 11.26
N GLY A 194 20.48 7.33 12.22
CA GLY A 194 19.02 7.20 12.04
C GLY A 194 18.49 5.85 11.50
N ASP A 195 19.28 4.76 11.59
CA ASP A 195 19.03 3.49 10.88
C ASP A 195 17.99 2.61 11.58
N ASP A 196 17.75 2.85 12.87
CA ASP A 196 16.95 1.98 13.75
C ASP A 196 15.48 1.79 13.34
N ALA A 197 14.91 2.69 12.54
CA ALA A 197 13.48 2.65 12.20
C ALA A 197 13.16 2.06 10.82
N PHE A 198 14.15 1.72 9.99
CA PHE A 198 13.92 1.25 8.62
C PHE A 198 13.75 -0.29 8.56
N PRO A 199 12.71 -0.81 7.89
CA PRO A 199 12.43 -2.25 7.88
C PRO A 199 13.27 -3.01 6.83
N ALA A 200 14.60 -2.96 6.92
CA ALA A 200 15.51 -3.67 6.02
C ALA A 200 15.32 -5.20 6.12
N THR A 201 15.38 -5.73 7.34
CA THR A 201 15.28 -7.16 7.65
C THR A 201 14.02 -7.83 7.06
N PRO A 202 12.79 -7.30 7.26
CA PRO A 202 11.60 -7.91 6.65
C PRO A 202 11.56 -7.79 5.12
N LEU A 203 12.18 -6.78 4.50
CA LEU A 203 12.31 -6.71 3.04
C LEU A 203 13.25 -7.79 2.50
N GLU A 204 14.39 -8.00 3.15
CA GLU A 204 15.36 -9.04 2.77
C GLU A 204 14.74 -10.43 2.92
N THR A 205 14.02 -10.65 4.02
CA THR A 205 13.27 -11.90 4.26
C THR A 205 12.29 -12.21 3.13
N LEU A 206 11.64 -11.21 2.53
CA LEU A 206 10.73 -11.40 1.40
C LEU A 206 11.45 -11.55 0.06
N THR A 207 12.55 -10.81 -0.16
CA THR A 207 13.23 -10.76 -1.46
C THR A 207 14.21 -11.90 -1.72
N GLY A 208 14.74 -12.54 -0.68
CA GLY A 208 15.67 -13.66 -0.83
C GLY A 208 15.00 -14.97 -1.28
N PRO A 209 14.04 -15.52 -0.51
CA PRO A 209 13.48 -16.85 -0.77
C PRO A 209 12.39 -16.89 -1.85
N LEU A 210 11.63 -15.81 -2.04
CA LEU A 210 10.46 -15.80 -2.92
C LEU A 210 10.82 -15.37 -4.35
N ARG A 211 10.57 -16.26 -5.31
CA ARG A 211 10.84 -15.98 -6.72
C ARG A 211 9.90 -14.90 -7.24
N GLY A 212 10.45 -13.94 -7.98
CA GLY A 212 9.69 -12.83 -8.56
C GLY A 212 9.37 -11.70 -7.58
N VAL A 213 9.91 -11.76 -6.35
CA VAL A 213 9.75 -10.71 -5.34
C VAL A 213 11.01 -9.86 -5.29
N GLY A 214 10.93 -8.64 -5.80
CA GLY A 214 11.95 -7.60 -5.60
C GLY A 214 11.49 -6.55 -4.56
N PRO A 215 12.28 -5.49 -4.32
CA PRO A 215 11.96 -4.42 -3.35
C PRO A 215 10.54 -3.87 -3.46
N ALA A 216 10.09 -3.57 -4.67
CA ALA A 216 8.75 -3.05 -4.90
C ALA A 216 7.64 -4.08 -4.68
N THR A 217 7.92 -5.39 -4.76
CA THR A 217 6.91 -6.43 -4.47
C THR A 217 6.92 -6.77 -2.98
N ALA A 218 8.11 -6.78 -2.35
CA ALA A 218 8.25 -6.98 -0.92
C ALA A 218 7.55 -5.87 -0.13
N SER A 219 7.76 -4.60 -0.48
CA SER A 219 7.04 -3.46 0.13
C SER A 219 5.52 -3.55 -0.03
N LEU A 220 5.01 -4.04 -1.18
CA LEU A 220 3.58 -4.30 -1.36
C LEU A 220 3.07 -5.36 -0.39
N PHE A 221 3.84 -6.40 -0.10
CA PHE A 221 3.43 -7.42 0.87
C PHE A 221 3.49 -6.87 2.30
N LEU A 222 4.54 -6.11 2.64
CA LEU A 222 4.66 -5.47 3.95
C LEU A 222 3.57 -4.43 4.20
N SER A 223 3.06 -3.75 3.16
CA SER A 223 1.96 -2.79 3.31
C SER A 223 0.62 -3.44 3.70
N ILE A 224 0.55 -4.78 3.66
CA ILE A 224 -0.61 -5.56 4.10
C ILE A 224 -0.44 -6.03 5.55
N ALA A 225 0.77 -5.93 6.10
CA ALA A 225 1.06 -6.40 7.45
C ALA A 225 0.13 -5.70 8.46
N PRO A 226 -0.47 -6.45 9.39
CA PRO A 226 -1.32 -5.87 10.41
C PRO A 226 -0.48 -5.01 11.34
N SER A 227 -0.97 -3.82 11.67
CA SER A 227 -0.22 -2.93 12.54
C SER A 227 -0.34 -3.34 14.00
N SER A 228 0.68 -2.94 14.77
CA SER A 228 0.83 -3.29 16.19
C SER A 228 -0.37 -2.84 17.06
N SER A 229 -1.01 -1.72 16.71
CA SER A 229 -2.17 -1.18 17.43
C SER A 229 -3.37 -2.15 17.42
N SER A 230 -3.52 -2.94 16.35
CA SER A 230 -4.58 -3.95 16.24
C SER A 230 -4.35 -5.18 17.13
N TYR A 231 -3.11 -5.38 17.62
CA TYR A 231 -2.76 -6.48 18.54
C TYR A 231 -3.00 -6.13 20.01
N SER A 232 -2.86 -4.85 20.39
CA SER A 232 -2.78 -4.41 21.80
C SER A 232 -4.10 -3.82 22.36
N ASN A 233 -4.94 -3.20 21.54
CA ASN A 233 -6.14 -2.48 22.01
C ASN A 233 -7.44 -3.32 22.05
N ARG A 234 -7.43 -4.41 22.81
CA ARG A 234 -8.67 -5.01 23.39
C ARG A 234 -8.72 -4.90 24.92
N THR A 235 -8.00 -3.94 25.51
CA THR A 235 -8.31 -3.43 26.85
C THR A 235 -8.95 -2.04 26.71
N PRO A 236 -10.19 -1.80 27.19
CA PRO A 236 -10.89 -0.53 26.96
C PRO A 236 -10.29 0.69 27.68
N ASN A 237 -9.17 0.54 28.40
CA ASN A 237 -8.65 1.54 29.34
C ASN A 237 -7.17 1.91 29.13
N SER A 238 -6.57 1.56 28.00
CA SER A 238 -5.24 2.06 27.65
C SER A 238 -5.38 3.49 27.10
N ALA A 239 -5.21 4.47 27.98
CA ALA A 239 -5.15 5.90 27.68
C ALA A 239 -3.85 6.32 26.94
N ALA A 240 -3.25 5.42 26.16
CA ALA A 240 -2.13 5.73 25.27
C ALA A 240 -2.66 5.94 23.85
N GLY A 241 -3.39 7.05 23.66
CA GLY A 241 -4.05 7.44 22.41
C GLY A 241 -3.13 7.90 21.29
N ASN A 242 -1.92 7.34 21.15
CA ASN A 242 -0.93 7.77 20.16
C ASN A 242 -0.14 6.59 19.54
N ASP A 243 -0.70 5.38 19.51
CA ASP A 243 -0.10 4.28 18.72
C ASP A 243 -0.40 4.52 17.24
N MET A 244 0.24 5.56 16.69
CA MET A 244 0.35 5.73 15.25
C MET A 244 1.05 4.48 14.74
N ASP A 245 0.54 3.83 13.70
CA ASP A 245 1.20 2.67 13.10
C ASP A 245 2.58 3.02 12.54
N ILE A 246 3.59 3.14 13.40
CA ILE A 246 4.89 3.70 13.06
C ILE A 246 5.64 2.79 12.10
N ASN A 247 5.33 1.49 12.15
CA ASN A 247 5.96 0.44 11.36
C ASN A 247 5.08 -0.01 10.18
N ALA A 248 3.96 0.66 9.89
CA ALA A 248 3.21 0.38 8.68
C ALA A 248 4.07 0.73 7.45
N ALA A 249 4.34 -0.27 6.62
CA ALA A 249 5.18 -0.09 5.45
C ALA A 249 4.42 0.49 4.26
N PRO A 250 4.90 1.57 3.62
CA PRO A 250 4.32 2.05 2.38
C PRO A 250 4.65 1.10 1.24
N PHE A 251 3.70 0.91 0.34
CA PHE A 251 3.99 0.30 -0.95
C PHE A 251 4.90 1.22 -1.78
N PHE A 252 5.98 0.66 -2.33
CA PHE A 252 6.88 1.38 -3.24
C PHE A 252 6.27 1.56 -4.64
N SER A 253 5.30 2.47 -4.75
CA SER A 253 4.66 2.88 -6.01
C SER A 253 5.32 4.09 -6.66
N ASP A 254 5.05 4.25 -7.95
CA ASP A 254 5.54 5.39 -8.73
C ASP A 254 4.91 6.69 -8.25
N GLU A 255 3.59 6.68 -8.02
CA GLU A 255 2.83 7.86 -7.61
C GLU A 255 3.30 8.39 -6.25
N LEU A 256 3.54 7.50 -5.29
CA LEU A 256 4.01 7.88 -3.96
C LEU A 256 5.44 8.43 -4.01
N PHE A 257 6.34 7.77 -4.75
CA PHE A 257 7.72 8.24 -4.90
C PHE A 257 7.80 9.57 -5.66
N TYR A 258 7.01 9.72 -6.73
CA TYR A 258 6.99 10.97 -7.49
C TYR A 258 6.48 12.14 -6.66
N TRP A 259 5.42 11.93 -5.88
CA TRP A 259 4.87 12.97 -5.03
C TRP A 259 5.80 13.34 -3.87
N LEU A 260 6.21 12.35 -3.07
CA LEU A 260 6.90 12.60 -1.80
C LEU A 260 8.41 12.81 -1.97
N CYS A 261 9.05 12.09 -2.88
CA CYS A 261 10.51 12.06 -3.00
C CYS A 261 11.04 12.88 -4.18
N ALA A 262 10.30 12.93 -5.29
CA ALA A 262 10.71 13.66 -6.49
C ALA A 262 10.07 15.05 -6.63
N GLY A 263 9.21 15.45 -5.68
CA GLY A 263 8.53 16.75 -5.69
C GLY A 263 7.63 16.98 -6.91
N ARG A 264 7.12 15.90 -7.52
CA ARG A 264 6.31 15.95 -8.72
C ARG A 264 4.84 15.84 -8.36
N TYR A 265 4.18 16.98 -8.37
CA TYR A 265 2.74 17.12 -8.24
C TYR A 265 2.31 18.30 -9.11
N PRO A 266 1.03 18.36 -9.52
CA PRO A 266 0.50 19.53 -10.21
C PRO A 266 0.72 20.77 -9.34
N GLU A 267 1.53 21.73 -9.81
CA GLU A 267 1.48 23.08 -9.26
C GLU A 267 0.17 23.68 -9.75
N LEU A 268 -0.79 23.84 -8.83
CA LEU A 268 -2.01 24.59 -9.10
C LEU A 268 -1.57 26.03 -9.34
N GLU A 269 -1.57 26.46 -10.61
CA GLU A 269 -1.02 27.75 -10.99
C GLU A 269 -1.66 28.89 -10.18
N LYS A 270 -0.82 29.70 -9.54
CA LYS A 270 -1.22 31.07 -9.18
C LYS A 270 -1.20 31.90 -10.45
N GLY A 271 -2.29 32.62 -10.68
CA GLY A 271 -2.40 33.60 -11.75
C GLY A 271 -1.36 34.73 -11.68
N GLU A 272 -1.19 35.34 -12.85
CA GLU A 272 -0.70 36.69 -13.10
C GLU A 272 0.70 37.04 -12.57
N GLY A 273 1.70 36.53 -13.28
CA GLY A 273 3.07 37.06 -13.28
C GLY A 273 3.62 37.03 -14.69
N THR A 274 3.85 38.20 -15.25
CA THR A 274 4.38 38.46 -16.60
C THR A 274 5.60 37.62 -16.98
N GLY A 275 5.57 37.07 -18.19
CA GLY A 275 6.77 36.85 -19.00
C GLY A 275 7.39 35.45 -18.96
N GLU A 276 7.30 34.80 -20.12
CA GLU A 276 8.33 33.88 -20.65
C GLU A 276 8.70 32.64 -19.83
N GLY A 277 8.08 31.53 -20.19
CA GLY A 277 8.64 30.20 -19.99
C GLY A 277 7.63 29.22 -19.43
N LYS A 278 6.90 28.52 -20.31
CA LYS A 278 6.39 27.19 -19.96
C LYS A 278 7.60 26.34 -19.58
N ALA A 279 7.94 26.29 -18.30
CA ALA A 279 8.98 25.43 -17.80
C ALA A 279 8.58 24.01 -18.21
N LYS A 280 9.30 23.45 -19.19
CA LYS A 280 9.13 22.04 -19.56
C LYS A 280 9.37 21.26 -18.28
N ALA A 281 8.32 20.71 -17.70
CA ALA A 281 8.41 19.85 -16.53
C ALA A 281 9.56 18.86 -16.78
N ALA A 282 10.52 18.82 -15.87
CA ALA A 282 11.69 17.96 -16.01
C ALA A 282 11.24 16.52 -16.33
N PRO A 283 11.99 15.80 -17.19
CA PRO A 283 11.65 14.43 -17.51
C PRO A 283 11.54 13.62 -16.21
N PRO A 284 10.53 12.73 -16.10
CA PRO A 284 10.31 11.99 -14.86
C PRO A 284 11.57 11.24 -14.48
N VAL A 285 11.99 11.37 -13.21
CA VAL A 285 13.12 10.63 -12.67
C VAL A 285 12.84 9.14 -12.85
N LYS A 286 13.78 8.43 -13.46
CA LYS A 286 13.65 6.99 -13.64
C LYS A 286 13.86 6.31 -12.29
N ILE A 287 12.80 5.77 -11.71
CA ILE A 287 12.82 5.00 -10.47
C ILE A 287 13.57 3.69 -10.72
N LYS A 288 14.53 3.35 -9.84
CA LYS A 288 15.34 2.12 -9.93
C LYS A 288 14.76 0.98 -9.10
N TYR A 289 13.88 1.28 -8.14
CA TYR A 289 13.28 0.34 -7.19
C TYR A 289 14.32 -0.41 -6.35
N ASN A 290 15.31 0.31 -5.82
CA ASN A 290 16.32 -0.24 -4.92
C ASN A 290 16.04 0.12 -3.44
N MET A 291 16.79 -0.48 -2.51
CA MET A 291 16.61 -0.23 -1.07
C MET A 291 16.82 1.23 -0.67
N LYS A 292 17.75 1.95 -1.32
CA LYS A 292 18.02 3.36 -1.02
C LYS A 292 16.83 4.26 -1.35
N GLU A 293 16.24 4.07 -2.52
CA GLU A 293 15.03 4.81 -2.92
C GLU A 293 13.83 4.42 -2.05
N TYR A 294 13.73 3.15 -1.62
CA TYR A 294 12.69 2.73 -0.70
C TYR A 294 12.86 3.33 0.70
N ARG A 295 14.09 3.45 1.21
CA ARG A 295 14.40 4.14 2.47
C ARG A 295 13.97 5.60 2.43
N GLN A 296 14.31 6.30 1.35
CA GLN A 296 13.86 7.67 1.13
C GLN A 296 12.33 7.79 1.16
N LEU A 297 11.63 6.85 0.53
CA LEU A 297 10.17 6.79 0.53
C LEU A 297 9.59 6.53 1.92
N TRP A 298 10.19 5.58 2.65
CA TRP A 298 9.82 5.22 4.02
C TRP A 298 9.89 6.44 4.95
N GLU A 299 11.01 7.16 4.91
CA GLU A 299 11.24 8.37 5.70
C GLU A 299 10.23 9.46 5.34
N ALA A 300 10.03 9.73 4.05
CA ALA A 300 9.11 10.77 3.59
C ALA A 300 7.64 10.49 3.98
N VAL A 301 7.20 9.23 3.95
CA VAL A 301 5.86 8.83 4.42
C VAL A 301 5.74 9.02 5.93
N ARG A 302 6.76 8.64 6.71
CA ARG A 302 6.77 8.83 8.16
C ARG A 302 6.76 10.31 8.54
N GLU A 303 7.56 11.13 7.88
CA GLU A 303 7.59 12.58 8.09
C GLU A 303 6.22 13.21 7.78
N LEU A 304 5.64 12.91 6.61
CA LEU A 304 4.32 13.41 6.26
C LEU A 304 3.28 13.01 7.30
N ARG A 305 3.23 11.72 7.67
CA ARG A 305 2.28 11.22 8.67
C ARG A 305 2.49 11.85 10.05
N GLY A 306 3.75 11.98 10.48
CA GLY A 306 4.10 12.62 11.75
C GLY A 306 3.61 14.07 11.79
N ARG A 307 3.81 14.82 10.70
CA ARG A 307 3.34 16.21 10.58
C ARG A 307 1.81 16.29 10.57
N VAL A 308 1.14 15.53 9.70
CA VAL A 308 -0.31 15.67 9.52
C VAL A 308 -1.07 15.10 10.70
N ASN A 309 -0.60 14.01 11.33
CA ASN A 309 -1.29 13.43 12.48
C ASN A 309 -0.88 14.11 13.81
N GLY A 310 0.36 14.59 13.93
CA GLY A 310 0.91 15.19 15.15
C GLY A 310 0.67 16.68 15.34
N GLY A 311 0.05 17.37 14.37
CA GLY A 311 -0.18 18.83 14.40
C GLY A 311 -1.15 19.38 15.45
N TRP A 312 -1.48 18.64 16.52
CA TRP A 312 -2.22 19.17 17.67
C TRP A 312 -1.27 19.27 18.88
N SER A 313 -0.62 20.41 19.04
CA SER A 313 0.07 20.72 20.29
C SER A 313 -0.97 21.01 21.36
N VAL A 314 -0.83 20.35 22.52
CA VAL A 314 -1.58 20.63 23.73
C VAL A 314 -1.32 22.09 24.13
N GLY A 315 -2.27 22.99 23.88
CA GLY A 315 -2.09 24.41 24.19
C GLY A 315 -3.18 25.36 23.70
N ASP A 316 -3.94 25.01 22.65
CA ASP A 316 -5.00 25.90 22.17
C ASP A 316 -6.30 25.66 22.97
N GLU A 317 -6.70 26.70 23.69
CA GLU A 317 -7.92 26.79 24.50
C GLU A 317 -9.14 26.37 23.67
N GLU A 318 -10.06 25.65 24.32
CA GLU A 318 -11.32 25.15 23.76
C GLU A 318 -12.17 26.29 23.18
N GLY A 319 -11.93 26.62 21.92
CA GLY A 319 -12.88 27.31 21.08
C GLY A 319 -13.99 26.34 20.70
N GLU A 320 -15.20 26.60 21.17
CA GLU A 320 -16.44 25.95 20.73
C GLU A 320 -16.73 26.31 19.27
N GLY A 321 -15.95 25.76 18.35
CA GLY A 321 -16.04 26.05 16.93
C GLY A 321 -15.27 24.99 16.16
N GLU A 322 -16.02 24.09 15.54
CA GLU A 322 -15.55 23.11 14.57
C GLU A 322 -14.82 21.89 15.16
N ARG A 323 -15.66 20.90 15.45
CA ARG A 323 -15.39 19.47 15.62
C ARG A 323 -14.77 18.85 14.33
N GLU A 324 -14.01 19.59 13.54
CA GLU A 324 -13.42 19.16 12.27
C GLU A 324 -12.34 18.11 12.52
N GLU A 325 -12.79 16.87 12.35
CA GLU A 325 -12.09 15.63 12.08
C GLU A 325 -10.75 15.41 12.80
N ARG A 326 -10.85 14.76 13.98
CA ARG A 326 -9.80 13.91 14.58
C ARG A 326 -9.46 12.69 13.71
N ARG A 327 -9.41 12.84 12.39
CA ARG A 327 -9.04 11.77 11.48
C ARG A 327 -7.52 11.64 11.47
N ASN A 328 -7.03 10.45 11.81
CA ASN A 328 -5.66 10.06 11.58
C ASN A 328 -5.53 9.48 10.17
N PHE A 329 -4.48 9.87 9.45
CA PHE A 329 -4.16 9.33 8.13
C PHE A 329 -3.22 8.13 8.27
N SER A 330 -3.70 6.98 7.79
CA SER A 330 -2.92 5.75 7.68
C SER A 330 -1.95 5.82 6.49
N VAL A 331 -1.01 4.87 6.41
CA VAL A 331 -0.14 4.74 5.23
C VAL A 331 -0.96 4.46 3.96
N LEU A 332 -2.00 3.64 4.06
CA LEU A 332 -2.89 3.34 2.94
C LEU A 332 -3.67 4.57 2.46
N ASP A 333 -4.05 5.47 3.37
CA ASP A 333 -4.68 6.75 3.01
C ASP A 333 -3.70 7.62 2.21
N VAL A 334 -2.44 7.72 2.66
CA VAL A 334 -1.39 8.47 1.96
C VAL A 334 -1.13 7.89 0.57
N GLU A 335 -1.10 6.56 0.42
CA GLU A 335 -0.96 5.91 -0.88
C GLU A 335 -2.10 6.23 -1.84
N ARG A 336 -3.35 6.21 -1.36
CA ARG A 336 -4.53 6.56 -2.16
C ARG A 336 -4.51 8.02 -2.58
N VAL A 337 -4.13 8.92 -1.67
CA VAL A 337 -3.94 10.34 -1.99
C VAL A 337 -2.86 10.52 -3.04
N ALA A 338 -1.71 9.85 -2.92
CA ALA A 338 -0.64 9.91 -3.90
C ALA A 338 -1.13 9.49 -5.29
N PHE A 339 -1.92 8.41 -5.36
CA PHE A 339 -2.53 7.96 -6.60
C PHE A 339 -3.42 9.03 -7.22
N VAL A 340 -4.25 9.70 -6.42
CA VAL A 340 -5.11 10.80 -6.88
C VAL A 340 -4.30 11.97 -7.39
N ILE A 341 -3.26 12.40 -6.66
CA ILE A 341 -2.37 13.50 -7.08
C ILE A 341 -1.67 13.16 -8.40
N GLY A 342 -1.22 11.92 -8.56
CA GLY A 342 -0.58 11.45 -9.80
C GLY A 342 -1.51 11.45 -11.02
N HIS A 343 -2.83 11.48 -10.80
CA HIS A 343 -3.88 11.43 -11.83
C HIS A 343 -4.92 12.54 -11.62
N ILE A 344 -4.47 13.73 -11.18
CA ILE A 344 -5.36 14.82 -10.77
C ILE A 344 -6.30 15.22 -11.91
N ASP A 345 -5.83 15.13 -13.15
CA ASP A 345 -6.50 15.55 -14.37
C ASP A 345 -7.80 14.79 -14.66
N VAL A 346 -7.92 13.58 -14.12
CA VAL A 346 -9.12 12.73 -14.24
C VAL A 346 -9.78 12.44 -12.90
N SER A 347 -9.31 13.07 -11.82
CA SER A 347 -9.81 12.84 -10.47
C SER A 347 -11.12 13.58 -10.15
N GLY A 348 -11.47 14.59 -10.95
CA GLY A 348 -12.56 15.52 -10.64
C GLY A 348 -12.20 16.53 -9.54
N TYR A 349 -10.94 16.64 -9.14
CA TYR A 349 -10.48 17.65 -8.18
C TYR A 349 -10.66 19.06 -8.76
N VAL A 350 -11.37 19.90 -8.03
CA VAL A 350 -11.54 21.33 -8.33
C VAL A 350 -10.87 22.13 -7.22
N ASP A 351 -9.97 23.03 -7.57
CA ASP A 351 -9.30 23.88 -6.60
C ASP A 351 -10.24 24.99 -6.11
N GLY A 352 -10.77 24.85 -4.90
CA GLY A 352 -11.33 25.95 -4.12
C GLY A 352 -12.70 26.50 -4.53
N GLY A 353 -13.71 25.67 -4.77
CA GLY A 353 -15.09 26.13 -4.90
C GLY A 353 -16.08 25.10 -4.35
N GLU A 354 -16.92 25.54 -3.41
CA GLU A 354 -18.12 24.84 -2.96
C GLU A 354 -18.85 24.23 -4.17
N GLY A 355 -19.26 22.97 -4.02
CA GLY A 355 -20.20 22.40 -4.95
C GLY A 355 -21.44 23.29 -4.98
N GLU A 356 -21.76 23.84 -6.15
CA GLU A 356 -23.11 24.29 -6.44
C GLU A 356 -24.02 23.07 -6.23
N VAL A 357 -24.65 23.02 -5.06
CA VAL A 357 -25.78 22.14 -4.82
C VAL A 357 -26.88 22.68 -5.72
N SER A 358 -27.02 22.09 -6.91
CA SER A 358 -28.22 22.31 -7.72
C SER A 358 -29.42 21.85 -6.91
N ALA A 359 -30.24 22.83 -6.52
CA ALA A 359 -31.52 22.68 -5.86
C ALA A 359 -32.54 21.89 -6.69
#